data_AF-A0A2V5Q9K0-F1
#
_entry.id   AF-A0A2V5Q9K0-F1
#
_cell.length_a   1.000
_cell.length_b   1.000
_cell.length_c   1.000
_cell.angle_alpha   90.00
_cell.angle_beta   90.00
_cell.angle_gamma   90.00
#
_symmetry.space_group_name_H-M   'P 1'
#
loop_
_entity.id
_entity.type
_entity.pdbx_description
1 polymer ?
#
loop_
_entity_poly.entity_id
_entity_poly.type
_entity_poly.pdbx_seq_one_letter_code
_entity_poly.pdbx_strand_id
1 'polypeptide(L)'
;MNAMHHDSPTKGANRILAIFAPRCAQLATLIAVLASVVGAGTALVAGPGTAFAAEETFSKTSTITVPGGLNAFDIGFVDPQLGLYFLADRTNATIDQVVTSTNAISQLAKGSFVGVQPGTNTSGPNGVITANDHSEVWAADGVLCAPTP
;
A
#
# COMPACT_ATOMS: atom_id res chain seq x y z
N MET A 1 -36.04 -26.34 42.41
CA MET A 1 -37.00 -26.11 41.30
C MET A 1 -36.59 -24.86 40.54
N ASN A 2 -36.86 -24.89 39.23
CA ASN A 2 -36.88 -23.82 38.24
C ASN A 2 -35.58 -23.42 37.52
N ALA A 3 -35.69 -23.57 36.20
CA ALA A 3 -34.78 -23.28 35.12
C ALA A 3 -35.11 -21.93 34.47
N MET A 4 -34.09 -21.25 33.93
CA MET A 4 -34.14 -20.11 32.99
C MET A 4 -32.67 -19.60 32.90
N HIS A 5 -32.00 -19.30 31.79
CA HIS A 5 -32.37 -18.97 30.41
C HIS A 5 -31.05 -18.64 29.66
N HIS A 6 -31.09 -18.65 28.31
CA HIS A 6 -30.12 -18.04 27.37
C HIS A 6 -28.75 -18.69 27.07
N ASP A 7 -28.75 -19.42 25.95
CA ASP A 7 -27.98 -19.24 24.71
C ASP A 7 -26.49 -18.81 24.71
N SER A 8 -25.74 -19.49 23.83
CA SER A 8 -24.30 -19.37 23.56
C SER A 8 -23.98 -18.13 22.70
N PRO A 9 -22.72 -17.63 22.68
CA PRO A 9 -21.90 -17.99 21.53
C PRO A 9 -20.42 -18.26 21.84
N THR A 10 -20.01 -19.46 21.46
CA THR A 10 -18.77 -19.82 20.76
C THR A 10 -17.71 -18.74 20.55
N LYS A 11 -16.58 -18.96 21.23
CA LYS A 11 -15.19 -18.82 20.78
C LYS A 11 -15.03 -18.93 19.25
N GLY A 12 -14.90 -17.80 18.56
CA GLY A 12 -14.60 -17.72 17.13
C GLY A 12 -13.11 -17.80 16.86
N ALA A 13 -12.67 -18.90 16.24
CA ALA A 13 -11.30 -19.10 15.78
C ALA A 13 -11.04 -18.35 14.47
N ASN A 14 -9.97 -17.55 14.43
CA ASN A 14 -9.42 -16.99 13.20
C ASN A 14 -8.87 -18.11 12.31
N ARG A 15 -9.45 -18.31 11.12
CA ARG A 15 -8.87 -19.13 10.05
C ARG A 15 -8.82 -18.31 8.78
N ILE A 16 -7.63 -17.80 8.45
CA ILE A 16 -7.33 -17.25 7.13
C ILE A 16 -7.17 -18.43 6.17
N LEU A 17 -8.07 -18.52 5.17
CA LEU A 17 -8.01 -19.51 4.09
C LEU A 17 -7.32 -18.86 2.88
N ALA A 18 -6.08 -19.27 2.61
CA ALA A 18 -5.42 -18.99 1.33
C ALA A 18 -6.01 -19.92 0.26
N ILE A 19 -6.63 -19.34 -0.78
CA ILE A 19 -7.08 -20.10 -1.95
C ILE A 19 -5.95 -20.08 -2.98
N PHE A 20 -5.09 -21.10 -2.93
CA PHE A 20 -4.39 -21.60 -4.11
C PHE A 20 -5.25 -22.69 -4.73
N ALA A 21 -5.72 -22.50 -5.95
CA ALA A 21 -6.37 -23.56 -6.71
C ALA A 21 -5.57 -23.83 -8.00
N PRO A 22 -4.92 -25.00 -8.14
CA PRO A 22 -4.56 -25.53 -9.44
C PRO A 22 -5.80 -26.24 -10.00
N ARG A 23 -6.15 -26.00 -11.26
CA ARG A 23 -7.04 -26.91 -11.98
C ARG A 23 -6.40 -27.28 -13.31
N CYS A 24 -5.76 -28.44 -13.29
CA CYS A 24 -5.50 -29.24 -14.47
C CYS A 24 -6.80 -29.58 -15.21
N ALA A 25 -6.68 -29.58 -16.53
CA ALA A 25 -7.48 -30.27 -17.54
C ALA A 25 -8.92 -29.78 -17.78
N GLN A 26 -9.15 -29.25 -18.99
CA GLN A 26 -10.00 -29.97 -19.95
C GLN A 26 -9.61 -29.62 -21.40
N LEU A 27 -9.37 -30.67 -22.16
CA LEU A 27 -8.94 -30.74 -23.54
C LEU A 27 -10.13 -30.62 -24.49
N ALA A 28 -9.90 -30.11 -25.71
CA ALA A 28 -10.72 -30.19 -26.93
C ALA A 28 -12.04 -29.39 -26.91
N THR A 29 -12.25 -28.46 -27.85
CA THR A 29 -12.69 -28.80 -29.21
C THR A 29 -12.31 -27.67 -30.19
N LEU A 30 -11.49 -28.00 -31.19
CA LEU A 30 -11.30 -27.23 -32.42
C LEU A 30 -12.48 -27.46 -33.39
N ILE A 31 -12.57 -26.60 -34.43
CA ILE A 31 -13.29 -26.71 -35.73
C ILE A 31 -14.33 -25.58 -35.86
N ALA A 32 -13.95 -24.42 -36.41
CA ALA A 32 -13.76 -24.06 -37.82
C ALA A 32 -15.01 -23.37 -38.42
N VAL A 33 -14.81 -22.09 -38.75
CA VAL A 33 -15.33 -21.35 -39.91
C VAL A 33 -16.68 -21.79 -40.48
N LEU A 34 -17.71 -20.99 -40.23
CA LEU A 34 -18.88 -20.87 -41.10
C LEU A 34 -19.01 -19.40 -41.51
N ALA A 35 -18.71 -19.15 -42.77
CA ALA A 35 -18.72 -17.85 -43.43
C ALA A 35 -20.13 -17.44 -43.88
N SER A 36 -20.25 -16.14 -44.14
CA SER A 36 -21.28 -15.42 -44.94
C SER A 36 -22.62 -15.08 -44.26
N VAL A 37 -22.92 -13.78 -44.13
CA VAL A 37 -23.74 -13.01 -45.08
C VAL A 37 -23.88 -11.56 -44.58
N VAL A 38 -23.72 -10.62 -45.53
CA VAL A 38 -23.89 -9.17 -45.40
C VAL A 38 -25.34 -8.80 -45.03
N GLY A 39 -25.53 -7.87 -44.09
CA GLY A 39 -26.83 -7.26 -43.81
C GLY A 39 -26.70 -6.00 -42.95
N ALA A 40 -27.05 -4.84 -43.51
CA ALA A 40 -27.05 -3.56 -42.84
C ALA A 40 -28.15 -3.47 -41.76
N GLY A 41 -27.80 -2.84 -40.62
CA GLY A 41 -28.73 -2.09 -39.76
C GLY A 41 -29.59 -2.89 -38.78
N THR A 42 -29.30 -2.75 -37.48
CA THR A 42 -30.24 -2.51 -36.36
C THR A 42 -29.37 -2.20 -35.12
N ALA A 43 -29.29 -0.93 -34.70
CA ALA A 43 -30.10 -0.35 -33.64
C ALA A 43 -29.82 -0.91 -32.22
N LEU A 44 -29.05 -0.11 -31.45
CA LEU A 44 -29.18 0.17 -30.01
C LEU A 44 -29.45 -1.01 -29.05
N VAL A 45 -28.40 -1.43 -28.34
CA VAL A 45 -28.50 -1.75 -26.91
C VAL A 45 -27.65 -0.73 -26.16
N ALA A 46 -28.16 0.50 -26.07
CA ALA A 46 -27.81 1.41 -24.99
C ALA A 46 -28.64 1.00 -23.77
N GLY A 47 -28.26 -0.10 -23.11
CA GLY A 47 -28.68 -0.28 -21.73
C GLY A 47 -28.07 0.85 -20.90
N PRO A 48 -28.67 1.27 -19.77
CA PRO A 48 -28.02 2.13 -18.80
C PRO A 48 -26.90 1.34 -18.12
N GLY A 49 -25.85 1.00 -18.88
CA GLY A 49 -24.57 0.62 -18.34
C GLY A 49 -24.05 1.87 -17.67
N THR A 50 -23.89 1.78 -16.35
CA THR A 50 -23.22 2.78 -15.54
C THR A 50 -21.97 3.25 -16.27
N ALA A 51 -21.96 4.49 -16.75
CA ALA A 51 -20.73 5.08 -17.24
C ALA A 51 -19.73 4.98 -16.09
N PHE A 52 -18.67 4.19 -16.27
CA PHE A 52 -17.53 4.27 -15.38
C PHE A 52 -17.07 5.73 -15.42
N ALA A 53 -16.94 6.36 -14.26
CA ALA A 53 -16.35 7.69 -14.19
C ALA A 53 -15.02 7.65 -14.95
N ALA A 54 -14.75 8.67 -15.78
CA ALA A 54 -13.47 8.78 -16.45
C ALA A 54 -12.35 8.62 -15.41
N GLU A 55 -11.38 7.77 -15.70
CA GLU A 55 -10.25 7.54 -14.82
C GLU A 55 -9.51 8.87 -14.59
N GLU A 56 -9.12 9.12 -13.33
CA GLU A 56 -8.39 10.33 -13.00
C GLU A 56 -7.01 10.28 -13.66
N THR A 57 -6.71 11.26 -14.51
CA THR A 57 -5.42 11.33 -15.19
C THR A 57 -4.40 12.00 -14.27
N PHE A 58 -3.50 11.20 -13.70
CA PHE A 58 -2.36 11.73 -12.95
C PHE A 58 -1.19 12.02 -13.88
N SER A 59 -0.62 13.22 -13.76
CA SER A 59 0.62 13.61 -14.46
C SER A 59 1.70 13.95 -13.45
N LYS A 60 2.93 13.46 -13.67
CA LYS A 60 4.07 13.80 -12.81
C LYS A 60 4.38 15.29 -12.90
N THR A 61 4.29 16.01 -11.79
CA THR A 61 4.57 17.45 -11.74
C THR A 61 6.04 17.76 -11.49
N SER A 62 6.72 16.92 -10.69
CA SER A 62 8.11 17.13 -10.30
C SER A 62 8.78 15.84 -9.84
N THR A 63 10.07 15.92 -9.52
CA THR A 63 10.84 14.83 -8.90
C THR A 63 11.76 15.46 -7.86
N ILE A 64 11.73 14.91 -6.65
CA ILE A 64 12.56 15.36 -5.53
C ILE A 64 13.73 14.39 -5.40
N THR A 65 14.94 14.92 -5.45
CA THR A 65 16.15 14.11 -5.24
C THR A 65 16.40 13.97 -3.75
N VAL A 66 16.35 12.75 -3.23
CA VAL A 66 16.66 12.47 -1.82
C VAL A 66 18.18 12.47 -1.60
N PRO A 67 18.70 13.24 -0.63
CA PRO A 67 20.11 13.20 -0.27
C PRO A 67 20.53 11.79 0.18
N GLY A 68 21.55 11.22 -0.46
CA GLY A 68 22.01 9.85 -0.17
C GLY A 68 21.25 8.75 -0.92
N GLY A 69 20.24 9.10 -1.73
CA GLY A 69 19.43 8.15 -2.51
C GLY A 69 18.26 7.56 -1.71
N LEU A 70 17.39 6.81 -2.38
CA LEU A 70 16.19 6.23 -1.76
C LEU A 70 15.91 4.86 -2.36
N ASN A 71 16.52 3.82 -1.79
CA ASN A 71 16.41 2.42 -2.28
C ASN A 71 15.47 1.58 -1.42
N ALA A 72 15.29 1.95 -0.15
CA ALA A 72 14.41 1.32 0.81
C ALA A 72 13.75 2.39 1.68
N PHE A 73 12.43 2.34 1.75
CA PHE A 73 11.59 3.21 2.56
C PHE A 73 10.36 2.43 3.00
N ASP A 74 9.49 3.06 3.79
CA ASP A 74 8.21 2.47 4.19
C ASP A 74 7.07 3.47 4.04
N ILE A 75 6.41 3.88 5.13
CA ILE A 75 5.24 4.75 5.04
C ILE A 75 5.64 6.23 5.09
N GLY A 76 4.95 7.04 4.27
CA GLY A 76 4.99 8.50 4.35
C GLY A 76 3.69 9.08 4.91
N PHE A 77 3.78 10.28 5.47
CA PHE A 77 2.67 11.01 6.09
C PHE A 77 2.71 12.48 5.70
N VAL A 78 1.58 13.02 5.24
CA VAL A 78 1.42 14.45 4.98
C VAL A 78 0.77 15.09 6.19
N ASP A 79 1.40 16.13 6.70
CA ASP A 79 0.82 17.05 7.66
C ASP A 79 0.36 18.33 6.95
N PRO A 80 -0.95 18.49 6.67
CA PRO A 80 -1.45 19.66 5.96
C PRO A 80 -1.40 20.94 6.81
N GLN A 81 -1.38 20.84 8.14
CA GLN A 81 -1.28 22.01 9.01
C GLN A 81 0.13 22.59 8.98
N LEU A 82 1.15 21.74 8.89
CA LEU A 82 2.54 22.16 8.75
C LEU A 82 2.95 22.45 7.30
N GLY A 83 2.23 21.92 6.31
CA GLY A 83 2.65 21.96 4.91
C GLY A 83 3.88 21.09 4.67
N LEU A 84 3.97 19.97 5.38
CA LEU A 84 5.11 19.05 5.34
C LEU A 84 4.68 17.65 4.94
N TYR A 85 5.52 16.99 4.17
CA TYR A 85 5.47 15.55 3.94
C TYR A 85 6.66 14.89 4.61
N PHE A 86 6.41 13.82 5.35
CA PHE A 86 7.41 13.03 6.03
C PHE A 86 7.48 11.64 5.41
N LEU A 87 8.68 11.08 5.28
CA LEU A 87 8.89 9.73 4.77
C LEU A 87 9.87 8.96 5.66
N ALA A 88 9.51 7.74 6.05
CA ALA A 88 10.41 6.82 6.72
C ALA A 88 11.45 6.27 5.74
N ASP A 89 12.67 6.82 5.78
CA ASP A 89 13.78 6.47 4.89
C ASP A 89 14.77 5.51 5.57
N ARG A 90 14.64 4.22 5.21
CA ARG A 90 15.53 3.15 5.69
C ARG A 90 16.91 3.23 5.06
N THR A 91 17.01 3.75 3.83
CA THR A 91 18.27 3.88 3.08
C THR A 91 19.26 4.75 3.83
N ASN A 92 18.77 5.89 4.34
CA ASN A 92 19.59 6.87 5.02
C ASN A 92 19.47 6.83 6.55
N ALA A 93 18.65 5.92 7.09
CA ALA A 93 18.32 5.85 8.51
C ALA A 93 17.87 7.22 9.05
N THR A 94 16.87 7.80 8.36
CA THR A 94 16.34 9.16 8.58
C THR A 94 14.83 9.18 8.44
N ILE A 95 14.21 10.27 8.92
CA ILE A 95 12.93 10.73 8.39
C ILE A 95 13.20 11.86 7.40
N ASP A 96 12.83 11.69 6.14
CA ASP A 96 12.89 12.76 5.15
C ASP A 96 11.69 13.69 5.36
N GLN A 97 11.95 14.98 5.52
CA GLN A 97 10.96 16.04 5.65
C GLN A 97 11.01 16.92 4.41
N VAL A 98 9.88 16.99 3.70
CA VAL A 98 9.70 17.77 2.46
C VAL A 98 8.69 18.88 2.68
N VAL A 99 9.06 20.12 2.34
CA VAL A 99 8.14 21.25 2.28
C VAL A 99 7.29 21.14 1.02
N THR A 100 5.98 20.96 1.17
CA THR A 100 5.09 20.61 0.04
C THR A 100 4.91 21.74 -0.97
N SER A 101 5.15 22.99 -0.57
CA SER A 101 5.04 24.17 -1.45
C SER A 101 6.27 24.43 -2.32
N THR A 102 7.45 23.93 -1.91
CA THR A 102 8.73 24.25 -2.56
C THR A 102 9.53 23.01 -2.96
N ASN A 103 9.11 21.82 -2.53
CA ASN A 103 9.85 20.57 -2.66
C ASN A 103 11.23 20.57 -1.97
N ALA A 104 11.48 21.53 -1.06
CA ALA A 104 12.70 21.54 -0.28
C ALA A 104 12.71 20.36 0.69
N ILE A 105 13.81 19.60 0.71
CA ILE A 105 13.97 18.39 1.53
C ILE A 105 15.05 18.58 2.59
N SER A 106 14.81 18.02 3.77
CA SER A 106 15.75 17.92 4.90
C SER A 106 15.63 16.56 5.57
N GLN A 107 16.68 16.09 6.24
CA GLN A 107 16.70 14.78 6.90
C GLN A 107 16.72 14.96 8.42
N LEU A 108 15.73 14.38 9.10
CA LEU A 108 15.62 14.38 10.55
C LEU A 108 16.20 13.10 11.15
N ALA A 109 16.67 13.19 12.40
CA ALA A 109 17.11 12.06 13.22
C ALA A 109 18.13 11.12 12.53
N LYS A 110 19.01 11.68 11.68
CA LYS A 110 20.01 10.92 10.93
C LYS A 110 20.88 10.07 11.84
N GLY A 111 20.96 8.78 11.53
CA GLY A 111 21.73 7.80 12.30
C GLY A 111 21.10 7.39 13.63
N SER A 112 19.86 7.80 13.89
CA SER A 112 19.11 7.37 15.09
C SER A 112 18.28 6.11 14.85
N PHE A 113 18.11 5.70 13.58
CA PHE A 113 17.36 4.51 13.20
C PHE A 113 18.28 3.37 12.80
N VAL A 114 17.77 2.15 12.92
CA VAL A 114 18.48 0.90 12.59
C VAL A 114 18.88 0.82 11.10
N GLY A 115 18.16 1.50 10.21
CA GLY A 115 18.42 1.48 8.77
C GLY A 115 18.05 0.14 8.13
N VAL A 116 18.63 -0.15 6.98
CA VAL A 116 18.44 -1.43 6.28
C VAL A 116 19.13 -2.57 7.04
N GLN A 117 18.38 -3.63 7.32
CA GLN A 117 18.85 -4.85 7.97
C GLN A 117 18.56 -6.10 7.14
N PRO A 118 19.34 -7.19 7.31
CA PRO A 118 19.00 -8.49 6.75
C PRO A 118 17.76 -9.06 7.45
N GLY A 119 16.65 -9.22 6.72
CA GLY A 119 15.40 -9.78 7.26
C GLY A 119 14.17 -8.96 6.87
N THR A 120 12.99 -9.58 6.86
CA THR A 120 11.78 -8.94 6.31
C THR A 120 11.21 -7.84 7.21
N ASN A 121 11.54 -7.84 8.51
CA ASN A 121 10.87 -7.00 9.52
C ASN A 121 11.82 -6.36 10.55
N THR A 122 13.13 -6.30 10.25
CA THR A 122 14.14 -5.77 11.19
C THR A 122 14.68 -4.41 10.80
N SER A 123 14.41 -3.98 9.56
CA SER A 123 14.80 -2.64 9.08
C SER A 123 13.93 -1.55 9.72
N GLY A 124 14.44 -0.32 9.73
CA GLY A 124 13.69 0.88 10.11
C GLY A 124 14.35 2.17 9.61
N PRO A 125 13.63 3.31 9.65
CA PRO A 125 12.28 3.47 10.19
C PRO A 125 11.18 2.86 9.30
N ASN A 126 9.99 2.62 9.87
CA ASN A 126 8.87 1.91 9.23
C ASN A 126 7.60 2.77 9.06
N GLY A 127 7.30 3.61 10.05
CA GLY A 127 6.16 4.50 9.99
C GLY A 127 6.50 5.81 10.67
N VAL A 128 5.92 6.90 10.18
CA VAL A 128 6.09 8.25 10.72
C VAL A 128 4.74 8.94 10.81
N ILE A 129 4.55 9.72 11.87
CA ILE A 129 3.38 10.58 12.07
C ILE A 129 3.79 11.83 12.84
N THR A 130 3.05 12.92 12.68
CA THR A 130 3.14 14.04 13.61
C THR A 130 2.24 13.80 14.83
N ALA A 131 2.69 14.24 15.98
CA ALA A 131 2.04 14.03 17.27
C ALA A 131 2.09 15.31 18.10
N ASN A 132 1.38 15.30 19.23
CA ASN A 132 1.35 16.39 20.20
C ASN A 132 1.06 17.76 19.55
N ASP A 133 -0.10 17.88 18.91
CA ASP A 133 -0.51 19.09 18.18
C ASP A 133 0.57 19.57 17.17
N HIS A 134 1.02 18.64 16.33
CA HIS A 134 1.99 18.89 15.26
C HIS A 134 3.39 19.33 15.72
N SER A 135 3.68 19.29 17.03
CA SER A 135 4.96 19.73 17.59
C SER A 135 6.03 18.63 17.67
N GLU A 136 5.64 17.37 17.48
CA GLU A 136 6.52 16.22 17.53
C GLU A 136 6.40 15.36 16.27
N VAL A 137 7.50 14.72 15.88
CA VAL A 137 7.53 13.71 14.81
C VAL A 137 7.88 12.38 15.44
N TRP A 138 6.94 11.43 15.40
CA TRP A 138 7.10 10.12 15.97
C TRP A 138 7.35 9.12 14.85
N ALA A 139 8.33 8.24 15.04
CA ALA A 139 8.63 7.20 14.09
C ALA A 139 8.84 5.85 14.78
N ALA A 140 8.33 4.79 14.15
CA ALA A 140 8.63 3.43 14.54
C ALA A 140 9.94 2.98 13.88
N ASP A 141 10.80 2.31 14.65
CA ASP A 141 12.07 1.76 14.17
C ASP A 141 12.04 0.23 14.09
N GLY A 142 13.03 -0.32 13.41
CA GLY A 142 13.36 -1.72 13.40
C GLY A 142 14.09 -2.16 14.67
N VAL A 143 14.59 -3.39 14.63
CA VAL A 143 15.44 -3.94 15.68
C VAL A 143 16.75 -4.38 15.04
N LEU A 144 17.87 -4.12 15.70
CA LEU A 144 19.16 -4.65 15.24
C LEU A 144 19.07 -6.18 15.17
N CYS A 145 19.36 -6.75 14.00
CA CYS A 145 19.57 -8.18 13.90
C CYS A 145 20.75 -8.51 14.83
N ALA A 146 20.50 -9.33 15.86
CA ALA A 146 21.61 -9.84 16.66
C ALA A 146 22.59 -10.59 15.73
N PRO A 147 23.92 -10.45 15.92
CA PRO A 147 24.84 -11.31 15.21
C PRO A 147 24.48 -12.76 15.55
N THR A 148 24.29 -13.58 14.52
CA THR A 148 24.16 -15.03 14.71
C THR A 148 25.43 -15.51 15.45
N PRO A 149 25.29 -16.26 16.56
CA PRO A 149 26.44 -16.80 17.30
C PRO A 149 27.41 -17.59 16.43
#